data_AF-A0A7C8Z5F1-F1
#
_entry.id   AF-A0A7C8Z5F1-F1
#
_cell.length_a   1.000
_cell.length_b   1.000
_cell.length_c   1.000
_cell.angle_alpha   90.00
_cell.angle_beta   90.00
_cell.angle_gamma   90.00
#
_symmetry.space_group_name_H-M   'P 1'
#
loop_
_entity.id
_entity.type
_entity.pdbx_description
1 polymer ?
#
loop_
_entity_poly.entity_id
_entity_poly.type
_entity_poly.pdbx_seq_one_letter_code
_entity_poly.pdbx_strand_id
1 'polypeptide(L)'
;KPAERRKKHSTRGAFVEFAMSFLEAGKPCLLRWVIQQREIFSGILRGLGNDDDETVVYVLSTLRDQILTPESLIPPSLRSVLFGSVTLEQLVDISARDDGGLAAKVAYEVLVMVCTDPSNGLMPE
;
A
#
# COMPACT_ATOMS: atom_id res chain seq x y z
N LYS A 1 -23.06 9.30 -24.86
CA LYS A 1 -21.94 10.04 -24.22
C LYS A 1 -21.83 9.50 -22.80
N PRO A 2 -20.81 8.70 -22.45
CA PRO A 2 -20.63 8.37 -21.05
C PRO A 2 -20.18 9.64 -20.34
N ALA A 3 -20.85 9.99 -19.25
CA ALA A 3 -20.43 11.08 -18.40
C ALA A 3 -19.07 10.69 -17.81
N GLU A 4 -18.02 11.42 -18.20
CA GLU A 4 -16.79 11.46 -17.41
C GLU A 4 -17.20 11.83 -15.99
N ARG A 5 -17.18 10.84 -15.10
CA ARG A 5 -17.19 11.10 -13.66
C ARG A 5 -15.91 11.88 -13.41
N ARG A 6 -15.98 13.21 -13.41
CA ARG A 6 -14.91 14.07 -12.90
C ARG A 6 -14.61 13.56 -11.51
N LYS A 7 -13.52 12.82 -11.34
CA LYS A 7 -13.02 12.42 -10.02
C LYS A 7 -12.96 13.70 -9.21
N LYS A 8 -13.69 13.76 -8.10
CA LYS A 8 -13.58 14.87 -7.16
C LYS A 8 -12.15 14.80 -6.64
N HIS A 9 -11.26 15.63 -7.19
CA HIS A 9 -9.87 15.68 -6.73
C HIS A 9 -9.88 16.19 -5.29
N SER A 10 -9.84 15.26 -4.34
CA SER A 10 -9.63 15.58 -2.95
C SER A 10 -8.14 15.86 -2.74
N THR A 11 -7.81 16.74 -1.80
CA THR A 11 -6.42 16.98 -1.42
C THR A 11 -5.72 15.69 -1.00
N ARG A 12 -6.46 14.77 -0.35
CA ARG A 12 -5.96 13.44 0.03
C ARG A 12 -5.62 12.59 -1.19
N GLY A 13 -6.51 12.48 -2.17
CA GLY A 13 -6.27 11.71 -3.38
C GLY A 13 -5.07 12.22 -4.16
N ALA A 14 -4.96 13.54 -4.35
CA ALA A 14 -3.81 14.15 -5.01
C ALA A 14 -2.49 13.92 -4.25
N PHE A 15 -2.53 13.95 -2.91
CA PHE A 15 -1.37 13.65 -2.07
C PHE A 15 -0.95 12.17 -2.19
N VAL A 16 -1.90 11.25 -2.19
CA VAL A 16 -1.66 9.81 -2.38
C VAL A 16 -1.06 9.56 -3.76
N GLU A 17 -1.68 10.05 -4.83
CA GLU A 17 -1.15 9.94 -6.21
C GLU A 17 0.29 10.48 -6.30
N PHE A 18 0.53 11.67 -5.74
CA PHE A 18 1.87 12.25 -5.72
C PHE A 18 2.88 11.34 -5.01
N ALA A 19 2.59 10.88 -3.80
CA ALA A 19 3.52 10.08 -3.01
C ALA A 19 3.76 8.69 -3.63
N MET A 20 2.71 8.03 -4.12
CA MET A 20 2.81 6.69 -4.71
C MET A 20 3.52 6.71 -6.06
N SER A 21 3.48 7.81 -6.81
CA SER A 21 4.22 7.96 -8.07
C SER A 21 5.74 7.79 -7.90
N PHE A 22 6.30 8.11 -6.73
CA PHE A 22 7.72 7.88 -6.45
C PHE A 22 8.06 6.39 -6.31
N LEU A 23 7.08 5.57 -5.90
CA LEU A 23 7.25 4.13 -5.81
C LEU A 23 7.06 3.48 -7.18
N GLU A 24 6.14 3.99 -8.01
CA GLU A 24 5.87 3.46 -9.35
C GLU A 24 6.96 3.80 -10.37
N ALA A 25 7.44 5.05 -10.38
CA ALA A 25 8.47 5.51 -11.31
C ALA A 25 9.90 5.28 -10.79
N GLY A 26 10.03 4.84 -9.54
CA GLY A 26 11.30 4.71 -8.85
C GLY A 26 12.15 3.57 -9.41
N LYS A 27 13.43 3.84 -9.69
CA LYS A 27 14.41 2.76 -9.88
C LYS A 27 14.57 2.00 -8.55
N PRO A 28 14.74 0.66 -8.55
CA PRO A 28 14.85 -0.12 -7.32
C PRO A 28 15.88 0.42 -6.31
N CYS A 29 17.02 0.93 -6.80
CA CYS A 29 18.05 1.53 -5.95
C CYS A 29 17.62 2.81 -5.21
N LEU A 30 16.59 3.51 -5.69
CA LEU A 30 16.03 4.71 -5.06
C LEU A 30 14.86 4.40 -4.13
N LEU A 31 14.13 3.30 -4.36
CA LEU A 31 12.96 2.92 -3.55
C LEU A 31 13.31 2.76 -2.07
N ARG A 32 14.51 2.23 -1.77
CA ARG A 32 15.03 2.15 -0.40
C ARG A 32 15.05 3.51 0.31
N TRP A 33 15.41 4.58 -0.39
CA TRP A 33 15.50 5.92 0.19
C TRP A 33 14.14 6.60 0.26
N VAL A 34 13.30 6.37 -0.75
CA VAL A 34 11.94 6.90 -0.79
C VAL A 34 11.12 6.32 0.37
N ILE A 35 11.14 5.00 0.56
CA ILE A 35 10.32 4.35 1.59
C ILE A 35 10.74 4.70 3.02
N GLN A 36 11.96 5.19 3.21
CA GLN A 36 12.44 5.72 4.49
C GLN A 36 11.79 7.05 4.89
N GLN A 37 11.05 7.72 3.99
CA GLN A 37 10.20 8.86 4.33
C GLN A 37 8.94 8.39 5.08
N ARG A 38 9.15 7.78 6.25
CA ARG A 38 8.14 7.04 7.04
C ARG A 38 6.92 7.87 7.35
N GLU A 39 7.07 9.17 7.62
CA GLU A 39 5.95 10.04 7.94
C GLU A 39 4.95 10.17 6.78
N ILE A 40 5.45 10.23 5.54
CA ILE A 40 4.61 10.31 4.34
C ILE A 40 3.82 9.01 4.17
N PHE A 41 4.52 7.88 4.11
CA PHE A 41 3.89 6.60 3.79
C PHE A 41 3.05 6.06 4.95
N SER A 42 3.46 6.26 6.21
CA SER A 42 2.62 5.89 7.35
C SER A 42 1.34 6.72 7.42
N GLY A 43 1.37 8.00 7.06
CA GLY A 43 0.18 8.84 6.97
C GLY A 43 -0.81 8.39 5.90
N ILE A 44 -0.31 7.92 4.75
CA ILE A 44 -1.13 7.31 3.70
C ILE A 44 -1.77 6.02 4.22
N LEU A 45 -0.94 5.10 4.70
CA LEU A 45 -1.36 3.78 5.16
C LEU A 45 -2.39 3.85 6.28
N ARG A 46 -2.18 4.70 7.29
CA ARG A 46 -3.12 4.90 8.42
C ARG A 46 -4.49 5.44 8.02
N GLY A 47 -4.64 5.99 6.81
CA GLY A 47 -5.91 6.51 6.34
C GLY A 47 -6.64 5.59 5.36
N LEU A 48 -6.07 4.44 5.01
CA LEU A 48 -6.64 3.53 4.00
C LEU A 48 -8.07 3.11 4.32
N GLY A 49 -8.39 2.88 5.59
CA GLY A 49 -9.76 2.50 5.99
C GLY A 49 -10.83 3.57 5.68
N ASN A 50 -10.43 4.81 5.42
CA ASN A 50 -11.32 5.91 5.06
C ASN A 50 -11.28 6.27 3.56
N ASP A 51 -10.41 5.60 2.79
CA ASP A 51 -10.27 5.85 1.36
C ASP A 51 -11.32 5.07 0.55
N ASP A 52 -11.60 5.58 -0.65
CA ASP A 52 -12.41 4.84 -1.61
C ASP A 52 -11.65 3.63 -2.17
N ASP A 53 -12.39 2.64 -2.67
CA ASP A 53 -11.83 1.38 -3.13
C ASP A 53 -10.80 1.55 -4.26
N GLU A 54 -10.94 2.55 -5.14
CA GLU A 54 -9.94 2.79 -6.20
C GLU A 54 -8.61 3.23 -5.60
N THR A 55 -8.65 4.13 -4.61
CA THR A 55 -7.46 4.59 -3.88
C THR A 55 -6.82 3.45 -3.09
N VAL A 56 -7.61 2.62 -2.43
CA VAL A 56 -7.11 1.44 -1.70
C VAL A 56 -6.42 0.46 -2.64
N VAL A 57 -7.06 0.11 -3.75
CA VAL A 57 -6.49 -0.79 -4.77
C VAL A 57 -5.19 -0.21 -5.31
N TYR A 58 -5.17 1.08 -5.64
CA TYR A 58 -3.98 1.74 -6.15
C TYR A 58 -2.82 1.62 -5.16
N VAL A 59 -3.02 2.06 -3.91
CA VAL A 59 -1.95 2.05 -2.90
C VAL A 59 -1.41 0.64 -2.66
N LEU A 60 -2.30 -0.33 -2.43
CA LEU A 60 -1.90 -1.68 -2.06
C LEU A 60 -1.27 -2.44 -3.24
N SER A 61 -1.76 -2.24 -4.46
CA SER A 61 -1.15 -2.86 -5.65
C SER A 61 0.24 -2.30 -5.90
N THR A 62 0.44 -0.99 -5.78
CA THR A 62 1.78 -0.39 -5.92
C THR A 62 2.75 -0.95 -4.87
N LEU A 63 2.32 -1.08 -3.60
CA LEU A 63 3.18 -1.67 -2.57
C LEU A 63 3.50 -3.14 -2.84
N ARG A 64 2.51 -3.93 -3.25
CA ARG A 64 2.69 -5.33 -3.63
C ARG A 64 3.71 -5.48 -4.76
N ASP A 65 3.53 -4.70 -5.82
CA ASP A 65 4.25 -4.89 -7.08
C ASP A 65 5.63 -4.22 -7.09
N GLN A 66 5.84 -3.15 -6.30
CA GLN A 66 7.10 -2.40 -6.28
C GLN A 66 7.93 -2.62 -5.02
N ILE A 67 7.32 -2.96 -3.89
CA ILE A 67 8.00 -3.03 -2.59
C ILE A 67 8.11 -4.48 -2.08
N LEU A 68 6.99 -5.21 -2.08
CA LEU A 68 6.89 -6.59 -1.59
C LEU A 68 7.31 -7.62 -2.64
N THR A 69 8.33 -7.29 -3.42
CA THR A 69 8.89 -8.15 -4.47
C THR A 69 10.40 -8.26 -4.31
N PRO A 70 11.03 -9.41 -4.61
CA PRO A 70 12.49 -9.58 -4.52
C PRO A 70 13.30 -8.51 -5.26
N GLU A 71 12.77 -8.01 -6.38
CA GLU A 71 13.39 -7.03 -7.27
C GLU A 71 13.51 -5.63 -6.66
N SER A 72 12.78 -5.34 -5.57
CA SER A 72 12.79 -4.02 -4.94
C SER A 72 14.14 -3.66 -4.30
N LEU A 73 14.99 -4.66 -4.02
CA LEU A 73 16.26 -4.52 -3.30
C LEU A 73 16.12 -3.85 -1.91
N ILE A 74 14.89 -3.78 -1.39
CA ILE A 74 14.57 -3.26 -0.06
C ILE A 74 14.76 -4.40 0.94
N PRO A 75 15.57 -4.22 2.01
CA PRO A 75 15.71 -5.23 3.05
C PRO A 75 14.36 -5.57 3.72
N PRO A 76 14.12 -6.84 4.13
CA PRO A 76 12.87 -7.25 4.77
C PRO A 76 12.46 -6.36 5.95
N SER A 77 13.44 -5.97 6.78
CA SER A 77 13.21 -5.09 7.93
C SER A 77 12.67 -3.70 7.58
N LEU A 78 12.91 -3.21 6.36
CA LEU A 78 12.39 -1.93 5.90
C LEU A 78 11.01 -2.07 5.23
N ARG A 79 10.70 -3.26 4.69
CA ARG A 79 9.35 -3.59 4.19
C ARG A 79 8.35 -3.66 5.34
N SER A 80 8.69 -4.37 6.41
CA SER A 80 7.82 -4.57 7.57
C SER A 80 7.46 -3.28 8.32
N VAL A 81 8.32 -2.26 8.26
CA VAL A 81 8.10 -0.95 8.90
C VAL A 81 6.82 -0.25 8.43
N LEU A 82 6.36 -0.53 7.21
CA LEU A 82 5.10 0.00 6.67
C LEU A 82 3.87 -0.65 7.31
N PHE A 83 4.00 -1.89 7.76
CA PHE A 83 2.91 -2.72 8.24
C PHE A 83 2.89 -2.79 9.78
N GLY A 84 2.85 -1.62 10.41
CA GLY A 84 2.60 -1.52 11.85
C GLY A 84 1.19 -1.97 12.23
N SER A 85 0.91 -2.09 13.53
CA SER A 85 -0.38 -2.60 14.05
C SER A 85 -1.61 -1.93 13.44
N VAL A 86 -1.62 -0.60 13.35
CA VAL A 86 -2.73 0.18 12.77
C VAL A 86 -2.97 -0.19 11.30
N THR A 87 -1.88 -0.33 10.53
CA THR A 87 -1.98 -0.70 9.10
C THR A 87 -2.47 -2.13 8.94
N LEU A 88 -1.99 -3.06 9.77
CA LEU A 88 -2.45 -4.45 9.75
C LEU A 88 -3.94 -4.57 10.11
N GLU A 89 -4.39 -3.85 11.13
CA GLU A 89 -5.81 -3.80 11.53
C GLU A 89 -6.69 -3.27 10.38
N GLN A 90 -6.26 -2.20 9.70
CA GLN A 90 -6.97 -1.70 8.52
C GLN A 90 -7.00 -2.70 7.36
N LEU A 91 -5.91 -3.46 7.13
CA LEU A 91 -5.91 -4.51 6.10
C LEU A 91 -6.92 -5.62 6.44
N VAL A 92 -6.99 -6.03 7.71
CA VAL A 92 -8.01 -6.98 8.19
C VAL A 92 -9.41 -6.43 7.91
N ASP A 93 -9.70 -5.21 8.37
CA ASP A 93 -11.02 -4.58 8.19
C ASP A 93 -11.41 -4.46 6.72
N ILE A 94 -10.50 -3.98 5.86
CA ILE A 94 -10.74 -3.84 4.42
C ILE A 94 -10.98 -5.19 3.76
N SER A 95 -10.17 -6.20 4.10
CA SER A 95 -10.28 -7.54 3.52
C SER A 95 -11.58 -8.27 3.90
N ALA A 96 -12.19 -7.90 5.03
CA ALA A 96 -13.43 -8.48 5.53
C ALA A 96 -14.70 -7.83 4.96
N ARG A 97 -14.59 -6.81 4.09
CA ARG A 97 -15.75 -6.11 3.51
C ARG A 97 -16.42 -6.97 2.43
N ASP A 98 -17.66 -7.38 2.68
CA ASP A 98 -18.47 -8.18 1.75
C ASP A 98 -18.68 -7.50 0.38
N ASP A 99 -18.72 -6.17 0.34
CA ASP A 99 -18.89 -5.35 -0.85
C ASP A 99 -17.59 -4.74 -1.39
N GLY A 100 -16.44 -5.04 -0.77
CA GLY A 100 -15.16 -4.39 -1.07
C GLY A 100 -14.47 -4.85 -2.37
N GLY A 101 -15.05 -5.83 -3.08
CA GLY A 101 -14.62 -6.26 -4.41
C GLY A 101 -13.11 -6.46 -4.55
N LEU A 102 -12.48 -5.70 -5.45
CA LEU A 102 -11.04 -5.79 -5.70
C LEU A 102 -10.20 -5.26 -4.54
N ALA A 103 -10.69 -4.23 -3.81
CA ALA A 103 -9.97 -3.67 -2.66
C ALA A 103 -9.82 -4.70 -1.55
N ALA A 104 -10.90 -5.41 -1.21
CA ALA A 104 -10.89 -6.48 -0.22
C ALA A 104 -9.91 -7.60 -0.63
N LYS A 105 -9.93 -8.00 -1.91
CA LYS A 105 -9.03 -9.03 -2.45
C LYS A 105 -7.55 -8.62 -2.34
N VAL A 106 -7.19 -7.42 -2.78
CA VAL A 106 -5.79 -6.96 -2.74
C VAL A 106 -5.33 -6.75 -1.31
N ALA A 107 -6.20 -6.27 -0.41
CA ALA A 107 -5.89 -6.17 1.01
C ALA A 107 -5.60 -7.53 1.64
N TYR A 108 -6.41 -8.54 1.32
CA TYR A 108 -6.15 -9.91 1.76
C TYR A 108 -4.82 -10.46 1.22
N GLU A 109 -4.53 -10.29 -0.07
CA GLU A 109 -3.26 -10.72 -0.68
C GLU A 109 -2.06 -10.10 0.03
N VAL A 110 -2.06 -8.77 0.22
CA VAL A 110 -0.98 -8.06 0.92
C VAL A 110 -0.87 -8.54 2.36
N LEU A 111 -1.99 -8.70 3.07
CA LEU A 111 -1.99 -9.18 4.46
C LEU A 111 -1.35 -10.56 4.58
N VAL A 112 -1.71 -11.50 3.70
CA VAL A 112 -1.08 -12.84 3.66
C VAL A 112 0.40 -12.72 3.37
N MET A 113 0.79 -11.98 2.32
CA MET A 113 2.21 -11.79 1.96
C MET A 113 3.04 -11.26 3.13
N VAL A 114 2.57 -10.24 3.85
CA VAL A 114 3.37 -9.66 4.92
C VAL A 114 3.40 -10.54 6.17
N CYS A 115 2.31 -11.26 6.48
CA CYS A 115 2.19 -12.06 7.69
C CYS A 115 2.76 -13.48 7.55
N THR A 116 2.88 -14.03 6.34
CA THR A 116 3.29 -15.44 6.14
C THR A 116 4.57 -15.64 5.34
N ASP A 117 5.10 -14.60 4.70
CA ASP A 117 6.39 -14.67 4.00
C ASP A 117 7.50 -14.04 4.87
N PRO A 118 8.48 -14.84 5.37
CA PRO A 118 9.62 -14.34 6.13
C PRO A 118 10.40 -13.25 5.39
N SER A 119 10.37 -13.25 4.06
CA SER A 119 11.03 -12.24 3.20
C SER A 119 10.47 -10.82 3.35
N ASN A 120 9.31 -10.68 4.01
CA ASN A 120 8.67 -9.39 4.28
C ASN A 120 8.88 -8.90 5.71
N GLY A 121 9.57 -9.68 6.56
CA GLY A 121 10.15 -9.23 7.82
C GLY A 121 9.20 -9.07 9.01
N LEU A 122 7.92 -9.43 8.89
CA LEU A 122 7.02 -9.56 10.07
C LEU A 122 7.04 -10.98 10.65
N MET A 123 7.15 -12.01 9.79
CA MET A 123 7.30 -13.38 10.21
C MET A 123 8.78 -13.67 10.53
N PRO A 124 9.11 -14.25 11.70
CA PRO A 124 10.47 -14.69 12.00
C PRO A 124 10.91 -15.80 11.02
N GLU A 125 12.22 -15.86 10.72
CA GLU A 125 12.84 -16.95 9.94
C GLU A 125 12.74 -18.32 10.63
#